data_AF-A0A957KLC5-F1
#
_entry.id   AF-A0A957KLC5-F1
#
_cell.length_a   1.000
_cell.length_b   1.000
_cell.length_c   1.000
_cell.angle_alpha   90.00
_cell.angle_beta   90.00
_cell.angle_gamma   90.00
#
_symmetry.space_group_name_H-M   'P 1'
#
loop_
_entity.id
_entity.type
_entity.pdbx_description
1 polymer ?
#
loop_
_entity_poly.entity_id
_entity_poly.type
_entity_poly.pdbx_seq_one_letter_code
_entity_poly.pdbx_strand_id
1 'polypeptide(L)' 'MAQQVCNGAMLQCTFGVAPSTMIVIPKAMVNTSKQPAATIMDNVPIANIPPFGMCSAPTNPAVIAATSAAAGVFTPAP' A
#
# COMPACT_ATOMS: atom_id res chain seq x y z
N MET A 1 -2.55 -10.17 22.33
CA MET A 1 -3.72 -10.72 21.61
C MET A 1 -3.70 -10.16 20.20
N ALA A 2 -3.88 -11.00 19.17
CA ALA A 2 -3.88 -10.52 17.78
C ALA A 2 -5.18 -9.77 17.48
N GLN A 3 -5.09 -8.66 16.75
CA GLN A 3 -6.25 -7.89 16.31
C GLN A 3 -6.56 -8.22 14.85
N GLN A 4 -7.81 -8.57 14.56
CA GLN A 4 -8.23 -8.82 13.18
C GLN A 4 -8.25 -7.51 12.39
N VAL A 5 -7.60 -7.50 11.23
CA VAL A 5 -7.60 -6.36 10.30
C VAL A 5 -8.95 -6.31 9.56
N CYS A 6 -9.45 -5.11 9.30
CA CYS A 6 -10.70 -4.86 8.58
C CYS A 6 -10.57 -3.69 7.63
N ASN A 7 -11.63 -3.46 6.84
CA ASN A 7 -11.71 -2.30 5.95
C ASN A 7 -11.37 -0.99 6.66
N GLY A 8 -10.58 -0.14 5.99
CA GLY A 8 -10.10 1.13 6.55
C GLY A 8 -8.87 1.00 7.46
N ALA A 9 -8.27 -0.18 7.58
CA ALA A 9 -6.99 -0.33 8.29
C ALA A 9 -5.89 0.53 7.66
N MET A 10 -5.07 1.15 8.49
CA MET A 10 -3.97 2.00 8.05
C MET A 10 -2.73 1.14 7.77
N LEU A 11 -2.30 1.11 6.52
CA LEU A 11 -1.11 0.42 6.05
C LEU A 11 0.06 1.39 5.99
N GLN A 12 1.27 0.89 6.28
CA GLN A 12 2.51 1.66 6.19
C GLN A 12 3.54 0.87 5.39
N CYS A 13 4.08 1.49 4.34
CA CYS A 13 5.22 0.98 3.58
C CYS A 13 6.50 1.69 4.06
N THR A 14 7.58 0.94 4.28
CA THR A 14 8.87 1.51 4.72
C THR A 14 9.53 2.42 3.68
N PHE A 15 9.12 2.31 2.41
CA PHE A 15 9.61 3.11 1.29
C PHE A 15 8.54 4.08 0.74
N GLY A 16 7.35 4.14 1.35
CA GLY A 16 6.31 5.07 0.95
C GLY A 16 6.40 6.38 1.73
N VAL A 17 5.98 7.49 1.12
CA VAL A 17 5.94 8.81 1.79
C VAL A 17 4.65 9.05 2.56
N ALA A 18 3.59 8.28 2.32
CA ALA A 18 2.30 8.42 2.97
C ALA A 18 1.71 7.05 3.36
N PRO A 19 0.98 6.95 4.49
CA PRO A 19 0.19 5.77 4.80
C PRO A 19 -0.97 5.62 3.81
N SER A 20 -1.43 4.39 3.63
CA SER A 20 -2.57 4.07 2.75
C SER A 20 -3.66 3.36 3.53
N THR A 21 -4.91 3.61 3.18
CA THR A 21 -6.06 2.93 3.80
C THR A 21 -6.40 1.67 3.02
N MET A 22 -6.42 0.53 3.70
CA MET A 22 -6.79 -0.76 3.11
C MET A 22 -8.25 -0.76 2.71
N ILE A 23 -8.53 -1.26 1.50
CA ILE A 23 -9.88 -1.45 0.98
C ILE A 23 -10.18 -2.95 1.03
N VAL A 24 -11.21 -3.35 1.74
CA VAL A 24 -11.65 -4.76 1.79
C VAL A 24 -12.97 -4.89 1.05
N ILE A 25 -12.95 -5.63 -0.05
CA ILE A 25 -14.15 -5.91 -0.84
C ILE A 25 -14.95 -6.99 -0.07
N PRO A 26 -16.26 -6.82 0.16
CA PRO A 26 -17.07 -7.73 0.99
C PRO A 26 -17.42 -9.05 0.29
N LYS A 27 -16.44 -9.69 -0.37
CA LYS A 27 -16.61 -10.98 -1.08
C LYS A 27 -16.82 -12.15 -0.12
N ALA A 28 -16.19 -12.11 1.06
CA ALA A 28 -16.32 -13.16 2.07
C ALA A 28 -17.61 -13.04 2.91
N MET A 29 -18.34 -11.91 2.83
CA MET A 29 -19.55 -11.62 3.63
C MET A 29 -19.37 -11.76 5.15
N VAL A 30 -18.14 -11.68 5.66
CA VAL A 30 -17.82 -11.69 7.08
C VAL A 30 -17.39 -10.29 7.51
N ASN A 31 -17.97 -9.82 8.61
CA ASN A 31 -17.66 -8.51 9.18
C ASN A 31 -16.96 -8.65 10.54
N THR A 32 -16.06 -7.73 10.82
CA THR A 32 -15.49 -7.49 12.15
C THR A 32 -15.54 -5.99 12.42
N SER A 33 -15.80 -5.57 13.66
CA SER A 33 -15.92 -4.14 14.01
C SER A 33 -16.88 -3.34 13.10
N LYS A 34 -17.96 -3.98 12.61
CA LYS A 34 -18.94 -3.42 11.64
C LYS A 34 -18.36 -3.07 10.27
N GLN A 35 -17.19 -3.60 9.93
CA GLN A 35 -16.51 -3.43 8.65
C GLN A 35 -16.19 -4.81 8.04
N PRO A 36 -16.07 -4.93 6.70
CA PRO A 36 -15.61 -6.16 6.07
C PRO A 36 -14.27 -6.64 6.66
N ALA A 37 -14.20 -7.91 7.05
CA ALA A 37 -12.99 -8.51 7.61
C ALA A 37 -11.96 -8.78 6.51
N ALA A 38 -10.71 -8.33 6.72
CA ALA A 38 -9.62 -8.56 5.77
C ALA A 38 -9.15 -10.01 5.82
N THR A 39 -8.75 -10.53 4.66
CA THR A 39 -8.19 -11.87 4.48
C THR A 39 -6.86 -11.79 3.74
N ILE A 40 -6.11 -12.89 3.72
CA ILE A 40 -4.83 -12.94 2.97
C ILE A 40 -5.01 -12.73 1.45
N MET A 41 -6.23 -12.92 0.93
CA MET A 41 -6.56 -12.71 -0.47
C MET A 41 -6.72 -11.22 -0.82
N ASP A 42 -6.83 -10.33 0.17
CA ASP A 42 -6.93 -8.87 -0.02
C ASP A 42 -5.55 -8.23 -0.23
N ASN A 43 -4.68 -8.90 -1.00
CA ASN A 43 -3.33 -8.44 -1.34
C ASN A 43 -3.26 -7.78 -2.74
N VAL A 44 -4.39 -7.64 -3.42
CA VAL A 44 -4.43 -7.16 -4.80
C VAL A 44 -4.06 -5.67 -4.85
N PRO A 45 -3.02 -5.28 -5.62
CA PRO A 45 -2.64 -3.88 -5.78
C PRO A 45 -3.79 -3.06 -6.36
N ILE A 46 -3.93 -1.81 -5.92
CA ILE A 46 -4.95 -0.83 -6.35
C ILE A 46 -6.38 -1.19 -5.90
N ALA A 47 -6.77 -2.46 -5.96
CA ALA A 47 -8.09 -2.92 -5.52
C ALA A 47 -8.21 -3.00 -3.99
N ASN A 48 -7.18 -3.54 -3.32
CA ASN A 48 -7.16 -3.68 -1.87
C ASN A 48 -6.07 -2.83 -1.19
N ILE A 49 -4.92 -2.70 -1.84
CA ILE A 49 -3.76 -1.96 -1.35
C ILE A 49 -3.51 -0.76 -2.27
N PRO A 50 -3.99 0.45 -1.91
CA PRO A 50 -3.69 1.66 -2.66
C PRO A 50 -2.20 2.06 -2.58
N PRO A 51 -1.73 2.95 -3.48
CA PRO A 51 -0.36 3.46 -3.44
C PRO A 51 -0.05 4.23 -2.15
N PHE A 52 1.22 4.21 -1.74
CA PHE A 52 1.75 4.89 -0.54
C PHE A 52 2.33 6.28 -0.85
N GLY A 53 1.76 6.97 -1.84
CA GLY A 53 2.33 8.20 -2.40
C GLY A 53 3.53 7.89 -3.31
N MET A 54 4.66 8.58 -3.11
CA MET A 54 5.92 8.29 -3.79
C MET A 54 6.68 7.13 -3.13
N CYS A 55 7.32 6.32 -3.95
CA CYS A 55 8.25 5.26 -3.60
C CYS A 55 9.69 5.79 -3.54
N SER A 56 10.42 5.41 -2.49
CA SER A 56 11.86 5.65 -2.30
C SER A 56 12.69 4.37 -2.35
N ALA A 57 12.14 3.26 -2.87
CA ALA A 57 12.89 2.02 -3.00
C ALA A 57 13.93 2.13 -4.14
N PRO A 58 15.23 1.88 -3.89
CA PRO A 58 16.27 2.00 -4.92
C PRO A 58 16.16 0.91 -6.00
N THR A 59 15.39 -0.15 -5.74
CA THR A 59 15.13 -1.24 -6.69
C THR A 59 13.91 -0.98 -7.58
N ASN A 60 13.13 0.07 -7.35
CA ASN A 60 11.97 0.41 -8.18
C ASN A 60 12.44 1.00 -9.53
N PRO A 61 12.07 0.42 -10.68
CA PRO A 61 12.44 0.94 -12.00
C PRO A 61 12.09 2.42 -12.22
N ALA A 62 10.98 2.91 -11.67
CA ALA A 62 10.57 4.31 -11.79
C ALA A 62 11.50 5.24 -11.01
N VAL A 63 11.96 4.83 -9.83
CA VAL A 63 12.93 5.58 -9.00
C VAL A 63 14.29 5.61 -9.68
N ILE A 64 14.72 4.48 -10.26
CA ILE A 64 15.97 4.40 -11.03
C ILE A 64 15.92 5.35 -12.23
N ALA A 65 14.81 5.33 -12.99
CA ALA A 65 14.61 6.22 -14.12
C ALA A 65 14.61 7.69 -13.70
N ALA A 66 13.86 8.06 -12.65
CA ALA A 66 13.80 9.43 -12.14
C ALA A 66 15.17 9.92 -11.63
N THR A 67 15.90 9.06 -10.93
CA THR A 67 17.27 9.36 -10.45
C THR A 67 18.23 9.57 -11.63
N SER A 68 18.13 8.76 -12.69
CA SER A 68 18.94 8.96 -13.90
C SER A 68 18.61 10.27 -14.63
N ALA A 69 17.32 10.65 -14.68
CA ALA A 69 16.88 11.91 -15.28
C ALA A 69 17.30 13.13 -14.45
N ALA A 70 17.43 12.97 -13.13
CA ALA A 70 17.94 13.99 -12.21
C ALA A 70 19.48 13.99 -12.09
N ALA A 71 20.20 13.50 -13.11
CA ALA A 71 21.66 13.45 -13.16
C ALA A 71 22.31 12.75 -11.95
N GLY A 72 21.65 11.71 -11.41
CA GLY A 72 22.13 10.92 -10.28
C GLY A 72 21.63 11.37 -8.91
N VAL A 73 20.83 12.44 -8.81
CA VAL A 73 20.19 12.84 -7.56
C VAL A 73 19.03 11.90 -7.26
N PHE A 74 19.06 11.26 -6.08
CA PHE A 74 18.01 10.33 -5.66
C PHE A 74 16.64 11.01 -5.70
N THR A 75 15.77 10.52 -6.59
CA THR A 75 14.48 11.13 -6.88
C THR A 75 13.37 10.10 -6.66
N PRO A 76 12.55 10.24 -5.61
CA PRO A 76 11.36 9.42 -5.41
C PRO A 76 10.41 9.50 -6.60
N ALA A 77 9.77 8.39 -6.92
CA ALA A 77 8.84 8.27 -8.05
C ALA A 77 7.50 7.70 -7.57
N PRO A 78 6.37 8.03 -8.21
CA PRO A 78 5.05 7.47 -7.85
C PRO A 78 5.00 5.94 -7.97
#